data_AF-A0A139SLF1-F1
#
_entry.id   AF-A0A139SLF1-F1
#
_cell.length_a   1.000
_cell.length_b   1.000
_cell.length_c   1.000
_cell.angle_alpha   90.00
_cell.angle_beta   90.00
_cell.angle_gamma   90.00
#
_symmetry.space_group_name_H-M   'P 1'
#
loop_
_entity.id
_entity.type
_entity.pdbx_description
1 polymer ?
#
loop_
_entity_poly.entity_id
_entity_poly.type
_entity_poly.pdbx_seq_one_letter_code
_entity_poly.pdbx_strand_id
1 'polypeptide(L)'
;MTERQRNLIDDLNLIENPQERLSILVDRARHLPPLPAETRSDKTLVPGCVSQVWLLCERDTAGRCYFRCDADSPLVKALVAFLCDYYNGCTPAEILAEIATEEAKVAALDERPAHGTEPRTRSPDKRAEDASPLAALGLLQTLSATRRNGLAQVRARIQAFAAASEANSQSTKPPRNLANHGSEHAPLLLYDAHTHSPALNGLATLSVLNGSQPADWPTVAARAAEHPDALIPSYGLHPWYCATAPNDWLAQIRTRLLTDPRAQIGEIGLDRALIRRSEAASIEAQLAALNAQLALAAELDRVATIHCVQAHGLLLDTLHNAPKLPRLLLHSYSGSAQMIRDFAALGAYFSFGASVLDPRRERLLNALRATPPERLLVETDTPAGLSYATNTLEQNHWALASLLGQPVEQLTARVAANFQRLFLSAG
;
A
#
# COMPACT_ATOMS: atom_id res chain seq x y z
N MET A 1 0.85 21.85 3.98
CA MET A 1 0.19 20.54 3.90
C MET A 1 0.28 20.05 2.48
N THR A 2 1.03 18.96 2.27
CA THR A 2 1.18 18.32 0.95
C THR A 2 -0.14 17.70 0.49
N GLU A 3 -0.32 17.49 -0.82
CA GLU A 3 -1.48 16.79 -1.38
C GLU A 3 -1.64 15.40 -0.75
N ARG A 4 -0.51 14.71 -0.60
CA ARG A 4 -0.40 13.44 0.08
C ARG A 4 -1.04 13.50 1.49
N GLN A 5 -0.54 14.37 2.38
CA GLN A 5 -1.06 14.57 3.73
C GLN A 5 -2.56 14.92 3.78
N ARG A 6 -3.06 15.66 2.77
CA ARG A 6 -4.47 15.99 2.63
C ARG A 6 -5.31 14.77 2.34
N ASN A 7 -4.89 13.94 1.40
CA ASN A 7 -5.60 12.71 1.06
C ASN A 7 -5.69 11.77 2.28
N LEU A 8 -4.62 11.65 3.08
CA LEU A 8 -4.66 10.81 4.30
C LEU A 8 -5.71 11.27 5.32
N ILE A 9 -5.93 12.58 5.42
CA ILE A 9 -6.95 13.15 6.30
C ILE A 9 -8.34 12.98 5.67
N ASP A 10 -8.48 13.26 4.38
CA ASP A 10 -9.76 13.23 3.67
C ASP A 10 -10.32 11.81 3.56
N ASP A 11 -9.48 10.82 3.26
CA ASP A 11 -9.86 9.39 3.17
C ASP A 11 -10.43 8.87 4.48
N LEU A 12 -9.81 9.21 5.61
CA LEU A 12 -10.32 8.84 6.93
C LEU A 12 -11.56 9.63 7.31
N ASN A 13 -11.71 10.86 6.81
CA ASN A 13 -12.90 11.66 7.04
C ASN A 13 -14.15 11.15 6.30
N LEU A 14 -13.99 10.30 5.27
CA LEU A 14 -15.12 9.59 4.63
C LEU A 14 -15.90 8.72 5.62
N ILE A 15 -15.24 8.22 6.67
CA ILE A 15 -15.89 7.50 7.76
C ILE A 15 -16.44 8.55 8.72
N GLU A 16 -17.76 8.68 8.86
CA GLU A 16 -18.34 9.74 9.70
C GLU A 16 -18.02 9.58 11.19
N ASN A 17 -17.91 8.32 11.66
CA ASN A 17 -17.74 8.00 13.07
C ASN A 17 -16.26 7.96 13.50
N PRO A 18 -15.80 8.81 14.44
CA PRO A 18 -14.40 8.83 14.90
C PRO A 18 -13.92 7.53 15.57
N GLN A 19 -14.81 6.79 16.24
CA GLN A 19 -14.48 5.50 16.84
C GLN A 19 -14.27 4.42 15.76
N GLU A 20 -15.02 4.49 14.66
CA GLU A 20 -14.84 3.59 13.51
C GLU A 20 -13.54 3.92 12.75
N ARG A 21 -13.22 5.21 12.55
CA ARG A 21 -11.89 5.66 12.05
C ARG A 21 -10.77 5.05 12.88
N LEU A 22 -10.88 5.15 14.20
CA LEU A 22 -9.89 4.61 15.12
C LEU A 22 -9.81 3.09 15.04
N SER A 23 -10.94 2.40 14.92
CA SER A 23 -10.99 0.94 14.77
C SER A 23 -10.25 0.48 13.51
N ILE A 24 -10.45 1.16 12.38
CA ILE A 24 -9.76 0.87 11.12
C ILE A 24 -8.25 1.10 11.25
N LEU A 25 -7.83 2.20 11.89
CA LEU A 25 -6.41 2.45 12.15
C LEU A 25 -5.80 1.36 13.06
N VAL A 26 -6.53 0.92 14.09
CA VAL A 26 -6.09 -0.16 14.98
C VAL A 26 -5.98 -1.49 14.25
N ASP A 27 -6.96 -1.82 13.42
CA ASP A 27 -6.94 -3.05 12.63
C ASP A 27 -5.76 -3.05 11.65
N ARG A 28 -5.55 -1.93 10.95
CA ARG A 28 -4.37 -1.70 10.09
C ARG A 28 -3.06 -1.87 10.85
N ALA A 29 -2.95 -1.30 12.04
CA ALA A 29 -1.73 -1.33 12.84
C ALA A 29 -1.34 -2.73 13.33
N ARG A 30 -2.31 -3.66 13.46
CA ARG A 30 -2.04 -5.08 13.78
C ARG A 30 -1.27 -5.78 12.68
N HIS A 31 -1.39 -5.29 11.45
CA HIS A 31 -0.76 -5.87 10.26
C HIS A 31 0.56 -5.20 9.89
N LEU A 32 0.97 -4.12 10.59
CA LEU A 32 2.26 -3.49 10.37
C LEU A 32 3.41 -4.39 10.84
N PRO A 33 4.49 -4.52 10.06
CA PRO A 33 5.65 -5.30 10.45
C PRO A 33 6.23 -4.76 11.76
N PRO A 34 6.57 -5.63 12.73
CA PRO A 34 7.20 -5.17 13.95
C PRO A 34 8.57 -4.56 13.65
N LEU A 35 9.01 -3.64 14.51
CA LEU A 35 10.39 -3.17 14.47
C LEU A 35 11.33 -4.34 14.81
N PRO A 36 12.46 -4.51 14.10
CA PRO A 36 13.48 -5.51 14.44
C PRO A 36 13.90 -5.37 15.90
N ALA A 37 14.12 -6.49 16.60
CA ALA A 37 14.38 -6.49 18.04
C ALA A 37 15.58 -5.62 18.43
N GLU A 38 16.58 -5.54 17.55
CA GLU A 38 17.81 -4.75 17.74
C GLU A 38 17.53 -3.24 17.69
N THR A 39 16.46 -2.83 17.00
CA THR A 39 16.05 -1.44 16.88
C THR A 39 15.14 -0.99 18.02
N ARG A 40 14.63 -1.91 18.85
CA ARG A 40 13.88 -1.60 20.08
C ARG A 40 14.86 -1.37 21.24
N SER A 41 15.45 -0.18 21.28
CA SER A 41 16.44 0.19 22.29
C SER A 41 16.09 1.54 22.93
N ASP A 42 16.81 1.90 24.00
CA ASP A 42 16.65 3.21 24.65
C ASP A 42 16.88 4.40 23.70
N LYS A 43 17.61 4.19 22.58
CA LYS A 43 17.85 5.24 21.57
C LYS A 43 16.62 5.56 20.71
N THR A 44 15.74 4.59 20.49
CA THR A 44 14.51 4.73 19.69
C THR A 44 13.29 4.88 20.57
N LEU A 45 13.40 4.60 21.88
CA LEU A 45 12.33 4.80 22.85
C LEU A 45 11.93 6.28 22.94
N VAL A 46 10.64 6.57 22.83
CA VAL A 46 10.08 7.92 23.00
C VAL A 46 9.75 8.12 24.48
N PRO A 47 10.43 9.05 25.18
CA PRO A 47 10.20 9.27 26.61
C PRO A 47 8.84 9.94 26.85
N GLY A 48 8.25 9.68 28.03
CA GLY A 48 7.03 10.37 28.48
C GLY A 48 5.71 9.76 28.01
N CYS A 49 5.73 8.65 27.26
CA CYS A 49 4.54 7.87 26.95
C CYS A 49 4.22 6.86 28.07
N VAL A 50 2.95 6.70 28.44
CA VAL A 50 2.53 5.61 29.37
C VAL A 50 2.72 4.24 28.74
N SER A 51 2.41 4.14 27.45
CA SER A 51 2.75 3.01 26.60
C SER A 51 4.17 3.17 26.09
N GLN A 52 4.97 2.11 26.09
CA GLN A 52 6.28 2.14 25.45
C GLN A 52 6.09 2.29 23.94
N VAL A 53 6.72 3.34 23.39
CA VAL A 53 6.72 3.65 21.96
C VAL A 53 8.17 3.69 21.50
N TRP A 54 8.49 2.94 20.45
CA TRP A 54 9.76 3.04 19.75
C TRP A 54 9.52 3.71 18.41
N LEU A 55 10.31 4.74 18.12
CA LEU A 55 10.29 5.48 16.87
C LEU A 55 11.69 5.44 16.25
N LEU A 56 11.83 4.72 15.15
CA LEU A 56 13.00 4.75 14.29
C LEU A 56 12.85 5.92 13.32
N CYS A 57 13.89 6.76 13.26
CA CYS A 57 13.94 7.92 12.36
C CYS A 57 15.14 7.77 11.43
N GLU A 58 14.91 7.85 10.14
CA GLU A 58 15.92 7.69 9.09
C GLU A 58 15.80 8.83 8.07
N ARG A 59 16.89 9.12 7.38
CA ARG A 59 16.91 10.05 6.25
C ARG A 59 17.40 9.30 5.02
N ASP A 60 16.73 9.50 3.90
CA ASP A 60 17.24 9.00 2.62
C ASP A 60 18.41 9.87 2.12
N THR A 61 19.05 9.42 1.05
CA THR A 61 20.15 10.14 0.40
C THR A 61 19.72 11.45 -0.28
N ALA A 62 18.41 11.67 -0.45
CA ALA A 62 17.84 12.91 -0.95
C ALA A 62 17.41 13.87 0.18
N GLY A 63 17.70 13.53 1.43
CA GLY A 63 17.40 14.32 2.62
C GLY A 63 15.96 14.24 3.13
N ARG A 64 15.12 13.36 2.59
CA ARG A 64 13.74 13.13 3.07
C ARG A 64 13.72 12.26 4.33
N CYS A 65 12.77 12.53 5.22
CA CYS A 65 12.66 11.86 6.50
C CYS A 65 11.70 10.67 6.44
N TYR A 66 12.10 9.56 7.05
CA TYR A 66 11.30 8.33 7.18
C TYR A 66 11.25 7.89 8.63
N PHE A 67 10.07 7.40 9.03
CA PHE A 67 9.70 7.07 10.39
C PHE A 67 9.03 5.70 10.39
N ARG A 68 9.46 4.85 11.32
CA ARG A 68 8.84 3.55 11.60
C ARG A 68 8.63 3.43 13.09
N CYS A 69 7.54 2.81 13.51
CA CYS A 69 7.21 2.71 14.92
C CYS A 69 6.80 1.32 15.38
N ASP A 70 6.95 1.09 16.67
CA ASP A 70 6.24 0.02 17.38
C ASP A 70 5.76 0.53 18.73
N ALA A 71 4.76 -0.12 19.30
CA ALA A 71 4.30 0.18 20.64
C ALA A 71 3.72 -1.05 21.35
N ASP A 72 3.76 -1.04 22.68
CA ASP A 72 3.17 -2.09 23.53
C ASP A 72 1.62 -2.06 23.56
N SER A 73 1.00 -0.96 23.13
CA SER A 73 -0.44 -0.80 23.02
C SER A 73 -0.87 -0.74 21.55
N PRO A 74 -1.81 -1.61 21.10
CA PRO A 74 -2.32 -1.58 19.72
C PRO A 74 -2.91 -0.23 19.33
N LEU A 75 -3.60 0.42 20.27
CA LEU A 75 -4.18 1.75 20.08
C LEU A 75 -3.08 2.80 19.84
N VAL A 76 -2.05 2.81 20.69
CA VAL A 76 -0.96 3.77 20.56
C VAL A 76 -0.15 3.49 19.29
N LYS A 77 0.12 2.22 18.99
CA LYS A 77 0.78 1.80 17.74
C LYS A 77 0.06 2.36 16.52
N ALA A 78 -1.27 2.30 16.50
CA ALA A 78 -2.08 2.81 15.39
C ALA A 78 -1.96 4.32 15.19
N LEU A 79 -2.05 5.08 16.28
CA LEU A 79 -1.97 6.54 16.24
C LEU A 79 -0.55 7.02 15.87
N VAL A 80 0.48 6.34 16.38
CA VAL A 80 1.88 6.63 16.03
C VAL A 80 2.20 6.24 14.60
N ALA A 81 1.68 5.10 14.11
CA ALA A 81 1.86 4.69 12.73
C ALA A 81 1.22 5.68 11.75
N PHE A 82 0.03 6.20 12.08
CA PHE A 82 -0.58 7.28 11.31
C PHE A 82 0.31 8.53 11.25
N LEU A 83 0.89 8.95 12.38
CA LEU A 83 1.83 10.07 12.40
C LEU A 83 3.08 9.81 11.53
N CYS A 84 3.60 8.58 11.55
CA CYS A 84 4.70 8.19 10.66
C CYS A 84 4.29 8.35 9.19
N ASP A 85 3.15 7.79 8.79
CA ASP A 85 2.63 7.89 7.41
C ASP A 85 2.40 9.34 6.97
N TYR A 86 1.91 10.18 7.89
CA TYR A 86 1.66 11.59 7.61
C TYR A 86 2.95 12.34 7.24
N TYR A 87 4.06 12.07 7.93
CA TYR A 87 5.35 12.76 7.72
C TYR A 87 6.34 12.02 6.80
N ASN A 88 6.16 10.72 6.54
CA ASN A 88 7.10 9.87 5.79
C ASN A 88 7.35 10.32 4.36
N GLY A 89 8.58 10.65 3.98
CA GLY A 89 8.94 11.13 2.63
C GLY A 89 8.83 12.65 2.47
N CYS A 90 8.51 13.39 3.53
CA CYS A 90 8.66 14.85 3.55
C CYS A 90 10.12 15.23 3.78
N THR A 91 10.52 16.36 3.22
CA THR A 91 11.76 17.04 3.58
C THR A 91 11.68 17.64 5.00
N PRO A 92 12.81 17.89 5.66
CA PRO A 92 12.85 18.55 6.95
C PRO A 92 12.13 19.89 6.98
N ALA A 93 12.29 20.69 5.92
CA ALA A 93 11.66 21.99 5.79
C ALA A 93 10.13 21.87 5.74
N GLU A 94 9.60 20.89 5.00
CA GLU A 94 8.15 20.64 4.93
C GLU A 94 7.59 20.19 6.30
N ILE A 95 8.29 19.29 7.01
CA ILE A 95 7.86 18.83 8.34
C ILE A 95 7.81 20.01 9.32
N LEU A 96 8.86 20.84 9.36
CA LEU A 96 8.95 21.98 10.26
C LEU A 96 7.91 23.05 9.93
N ALA A 97 7.71 23.36 8.64
CA ALA A 97 6.71 24.32 8.20
C ALA A 97 5.28 23.87 8.53
N GLU A 98 5.00 22.56 8.39
CA GLU A 98 3.68 22.00 8.72
C GLU A 98 3.40 22.08 10.21
N ILE A 99 4.35 21.63 11.04
CA ILE A 99 4.20 21.65 12.50
C ILE A 99 3.96 23.08 13.00
N ALA A 100 4.74 24.04 12.50
CA ALA A 100 4.56 25.46 12.83
C ALA A 100 3.19 26.00 12.39
N THR A 101 2.69 25.58 11.22
CA THR A 101 1.38 25.98 10.72
C THR A 101 0.24 25.45 11.60
N GLU A 102 0.32 24.19 12.02
CA GLU A 102 -0.67 23.57 12.92
C GLU A 102 -0.68 24.25 14.30
N GLU A 103 0.49 24.55 14.86
CA GLU A 103 0.61 25.25 16.15
C GLU A 103 0.08 26.68 16.08
N ALA A 104 0.34 27.40 14.99
CA ALA A 104 -0.20 28.75 14.76
C ALA A 104 -1.73 28.77 14.66
N LYS A 105 -2.34 27.76 14.01
CA LYS A 105 -3.81 27.63 13.93
C LYS A 105 -4.45 27.46 15.31
N VAL A 106 -3.85 26.62 16.16
CA VAL A 106 -4.35 26.40 17.52
C VAL A 106 -4.16 27.65 18.38
N ALA A 107 -3.03 28.34 18.26
CA ALA A 107 -2.80 29.61 18.95
C ALA A 107 -3.83 30.69 18.56
N ALA A 108 -4.17 30.80 17.27
CA ALA A 108 -5.17 31.75 16.79
C ALA A 108 -6.61 31.43 17.26
N LEU A 109 -6.93 30.16 17.53
CA LEU A 109 -8.23 29.76 18.10
C LEU A 109 -8.34 30.13 19.59
N ASP A 110 -7.24 30.09 20.34
CA ASP A 110 -7.21 30.51 21.75
C ASP A 110 -7.39 32.03 21.94
N GLU A 111 -7.03 32.82 20.93
CA GLU A 111 -7.10 34.28 20.98
C GLU A 111 -8.48 34.85 20.62
N ARG A 112 -9.43 34.01 20.16
CA ARG A 112 -10.80 34.44 19.87
C ARG A 112 -11.62 34.51 21.16
N PRO A 113 -12.11 35.69 21.59
CA PRO A 113 -12.93 35.79 22.80
C PRO A 113 -14.28 35.08 22.58
N ALA A 114 -14.57 34.07 23.41
CA ALA A 114 -15.93 33.55 23.54
C ALA A 114 -16.79 34.63 24.21
N HIS A 115 -18.03 34.83 23.73
CA HIS A 115 -18.99 35.83 24.22
C HIS A 115 -18.83 36.13 25.73
N GLY A 116 -18.20 37.27 26.05
CA GLY A 116 -18.13 37.81 27.40
C GLY A 116 -17.13 37.18 28.38
N THR A 117 -16.16 36.38 27.94
CA THR A 117 -15.10 35.85 28.83
C THR A 117 -13.70 36.24 28.35
N GLU A 118 -12.82 36.60 29.29
CA GLU A 118 -11.41 36.90 29.00
C GLU A 118 -10.73 35.71 28.28
N PRO A 119 -9.85 35.98 27.29
CA PRO A 119 -9.15 34.92 26.58
C PRO A 119 -8.28 34.11 27.56
N ARG A 120 -8.60 32.82 27.72
CA ARG A 120 -7.76 31.88 28.48
C ARG A 120 -6.64 31.38 27.59
N THR A 121 -5.44 31.91 27.77
CA THR A 121 -4.24 31.41 27.08
C THR A 121 -3.87 30.02 27.63
N ARG A 122 -4.00 28.97 26.81
CA ARG A 122 -3.49 27.64 27.14
C ARG A 122 -1.95 27.65 27.11
N SER A 123 -1.32 26.80 27.92
CA SER A 123 0.14 26.64 27.92
C SER A 123 0.64 26.13 26.56
N PRO A 124 1.89 26.44 26.17
CA PRO A 124 2.48 25.96 24.91
C PRO A 124 2.38 24.44 24.72
N ASP A 125 2.62 23.68 25.80
CA ASP A 125 2.53 22.21 25.78
C ASP A 125 1.13 21.71 25.41
N LYS A 126 0.07 22.35 25.94
CA LYS A 126 -1.32 22.02 25.62
C LYS A 126 -1.72 22.41 24.21
N ARG A 127 -1.10 23.47 23.65
CA ARG A 127 -1.31 23.86 22.25
C ARG A 127 -0.69 22.83 21.29
N ALA A 128 0.50 22.31 21.64
CA ALA A 128 1.17 21.26 20.87
C ALA A 128 0.42 19.91 20.93
N GLU A 129 -0.28 19.62 22.03
CA GLU A 129 -1.18 18.45 22.13
C GLU A 129 -2.34 18.51 21.12
N ASP A 130 -2.95 19.69 20.94
CA ASP A 130 -4.13 19.90 20.09
C ASP A 130 -3.78 20.23 18.63
N ALA A 131 -2.56 20.71 18.38
CA ALA A 131 -2.02 20.98 17.04
C ALA A 131 -1.48 19.68 16.43
N SER A 132 -2.35 18.87 15.81
CA SER A 132 -1.94 17.58 15.23
C SER A 132 -2.88 17.14 14.12
N PRO A 133 -2.40 16.39 13.11
CA PRO A 133 -3.29 15.77 12.11
C PRO A 133 -4.27 14.77 12.76
N LEU A 134 -3.94 14.21 13.94
CA LEU A 134 -4.89 13.39 14.71
C LEU A 134 -6.06 14.22 15.28
N ALA A 135 -5.83 15.50 15.59
CA ALA A 135 -6.87 16.42 16.04
C ALA A 135 -7.83 16.75 14.90
N ALA A 136 -7.31 16.95 13.69
CA ALA A 136 -8.11 17.18 12.48
C ALA A 136 -9.07 16.01 12.17
N LEU A 137 -8.68 14.79 12.54
CA LEU A 137 -9.51 13.59 12.41
C LEU A 137 -10.49 13.34 13.58
N GLY A 138 -10.48 14.21 14.60
CA GLY A 138 -11.28 14.04 15.82
C GLY A 138 -10.80 12.89 16.72
N LEU A 139 -9.61 12.33 16.48
CA LEU A 139 -9.12 11.12 17.16
C LEU A 139 -8.55 11.40 18.55
N LEU A 140 -8.26 12.65 18.88
CA LEU A 140 -7.73 13.02 20.21
C LEU A 140 -8.80 13.11 21.29
N GLN A 141 -10.06 13.40 20.93
CA GLN A 141 -11.14 13.67 21.89
C GLN A 141 -11.50 12.45 22.75
N THR A 142 -11.23 11.25 22.24
CA THR A 142 -11.51 9.96 22.90
C THR A 142 -10.34 9.46 23.76
N LEU A 143 -9.23 10.20 23.82
CA LEU A 143 -7.99 9.78 24.49
C LEU A 143 -7.79 10.47 25.84
N SER A 144 -7.21 9.74 26.80
CA SER A 144 -6.77 10.32 28.08
C SER A 144 -5.68 11.36 27.88
N ALA A 145 -5.56 12.32 28.81
CA ALA A 145 -4.52 13.34 28.78
C ALA A 145 -3.12 12.73 28.63
N THR A 146 -2.83 11.64 29.35
CA THR A 146 -1.52 11.00 29.28
C THR A 146 -1.21 10.37 27.92
N ARG A 147 -2.22 9.88 27.20
CA ARG A 147 -2.04 9.39 25.82
C ARG A 147 -1.82 10.53 24.84
N ARG A 148 -2.54 11.65 25.00
CA ARG A 148 -2.32 12.86 24.20
C ARG A 148 -0.91 13.40 24.39
N ASN A 149 -0.41 13.45 25.63
CA ASN A 149 0.96 13.85 25.93
C ASN A 149 1.99 12.93 25.27
N GLY A 150 1.77 11.61 25.31
CA GLY A 150 2.65 10.66 24.63
C GLY A 150 2.74 10.89 23.11
N LEU A 151 1.60 11.14 22.46
CA LEU A 151 1.57 11.46 21.02
C LEU A 151 2.23 12.80 20.70
N ALA A 152 2.10 13.78 21.58
CA ALA A 152 2.83 15.05 21.46
C ALA A 152 4.35 14.82 21.53
N GLN A 153 4.83 13.92 22.40
CA GLN A 153 6.26 13.58 22.49
C GLN A 153 6.77 12.86 21.23
N VAL A 154 5.95 11.99 20.63
CA VAL A 154 6.27 11.38 19.32
C VAL A 154 6.45 12.46 18.26
N ARG A 155 5.52 13.42 18.19
CA ARG A 155 5.58 14.52 17.21
C ARG A 155 6.76 15.45 17.48
N ALA A 156 7.08 15.75 18.74
CA ALA A 156 8.28 16.49 19.12
C ALA A 156 9.57 15.75 18.71
N ARG A 157 9.61 14.42 18.81
CA ARG A 157 10.74 13.61 18.34
C ARG A 157 10.91 13.69 16.82
N ILE A 158 9.81 13.67 16.06
CA ILE A 158 9.80 13.88 14.60
C ILE A 158 10.32 15.27 14.25
N GLN A 159 9.83 16.30 14.94
CA GLN A 159 10.27 17.69 14.75
C GLN A 159 11.76 17.87 15.06
N ALA A 160 12.23 17.33 16.19
CA ALA A 160 13.64 17.38 16.58
C ALA A 160 14.53 16.63 15.58
N PHE A 161 14.06 15.48 15.06
CA PHE A 161 14.76 14.77 14.01
C PHE A 161 14.85 15.60 12.74
N ALA A 162 13.77 16.27 12.32
CA ALA A 162 13.77 17.17 11.17
C ALA A 162 14.71 18.39 11.37
N ALA A 163 14.73 18.98 12.56
CA ALA A 163 15.58 20.12 12.89
C ALA A 163 17.08 19.80 13.02
N ALA A 164 17.44 18.55 13.29
CA ALA A 164 18.84 18.15 13.40
C ALA A 164 19.57 18.24 12.04
N SER A 165 20.69 18.97 12.01
CA SER A 165 21.63 18.97 10.86
C SER A 165 22.37 17.63 10.76
N GLU A 166 22.82 17.26 9.56
CA GLU A 166 23.49 15.98 9.23
C GLU A 166 24.70 15.61 10.12
N ALA A 167 25.22 16.55 10.91
CA ALA A 167 26.42 16.40 11.73
C ALA A 167 26.30 15.50 12.97
N ASN A 168 25.18 14.81 13.22
CA ASN A 168 25.04 13.99 14.44
C ASN A 168 24.46 12.59 14.24
N SER A 169 24.81 11.92 13.14
CA SER A 169 24.58 10.48 12.97
C SER A 169 25.64 9.68 13.74
N GLN A 170 25.55 9.66 15.07
CA GLN A 170 26.31 8.71 15.89
C GLN A 170 25.79 7.29 15.68
N SER A 171 26.43 6.60 14.73
CA SER A 171 26.88 5.20 14.79
C SER A 171 26.14 4.31 15.79
N THR A 172 25.10 3.63 15.31
CA THR A 172 24.92 2.22 15.62
C THR A 172 25.28 1.46 14.36
N LYS A 173 26.44 0.78 14.40
CA LYS A 173 26.92 -0.05 13.29
C LYS A 173 25.78 -0.95 12.80
N PRO A 174 25.52 -1.01 11.49
CA PRO A 174 24.61 -2.01 10.95
C PRO A 174 25.14 -3.41 11.32
N PRO A 175 24.29 -4.43 11.50
CA PRO A 175 24.77 -5.80 11.40
C PRO A 175 25.59 -5.89 10.11
N ARG A 176 26.83 -6.37 10.23
CA ARG A 176 27.81 -6.49 9.13
C ARG A 176 27.19 -7.26 7.96
N ASN A 177 26.56 -6.51 7.04
CA ASN A 177 26.49 -6.70 5.59
C ASN A 177 25.64 -5.61 4.90
N LEU A 178 25.68 -4.38 5.43
CA LEU A 178 25.26 -3.17 4.70
C LEU A 178 26.43 -2.20 4.76
N ALA A 179 27.48 -2.53 4.01
CA ALA A 179 28.62 -1.64 3.77
C ALA A 179 28.59 -1.20 2.32
N ASN A 180 28.28 0.08 2.13
CA ASN A 180 28.88 0.99 1.16
C ASN A 180 29.28 0.38 -0.20
N HIS A 181 28.39 0.49 -1.19
CA HIS A 181 28.82 0.69 -2.57
C HIS A 181 28.46 2.10 -2.99
N GLY A 182 29.37 3.04 -2.71
CA GLY A 182 29.54 4.15 -3.62
C GLY A 182 30.11 3.60 -4.93
N SER A 183 29.26 3.43 -5.93
CA SER A 183 29.66 3.37 -7.33
C SER A 183 28.43 3.67 -8.19
N GLU A 184 28.59 4.59 -9.14
CA GLU A 184 27.96 4.67 -10.47
C GLU A 184 26.90 3.60 -10.85
N HIS A 185 25.81 3.48 -10.09
CA HIS A 185 24.72 2.54 -10.40
C HIS A 185 23.48 3.29 -10.89
N ALA A 186 22.98 2.87 -12.05
CA ALA A 186 21.76 3.37 -12.65
C ALA A 186 20.56 3.25 -11.68
N PRO A 187 19.57 4.14 -11.75
CA PRO A 187 18.36 4.06 -10.91
C PRO A 187 17.68 2.68 -11.06
N LEU A 188 17.25 2.10 -9.94
CA LEU A 188 16.50 0.84 -9.91
C LEU A 188 15.19 1.00 -10.69
N LEU A 189 14.96 0.12 -11.67
CA LEU A 189 13.70 0.07 -12.40
C LEU A 189 12.69 -0.76 -11.60
N LEU A 190 11.69 -0.10 -11.01
CA LEU A 190 10.67 -0.75 -10.21
C LEU A 190 9.37 -0.87 -11.01
N TYR A 191 8.80 -2.06 -11.07
CA TYR A 191 7.54 -2.31 -11.77
C TYR A 191 6.47 -2.75 -10.78
N ASP A 192 5.27 -2.17 -10.88
CA ASP A 192 4.12 -2.53 -10.07
C ASP A 192 3.13 -3.35 -10.91
N ALA A 193 3.11 -4.66 -10.70
CA ALA A 193 2.26 -5.56 -11.47
C ALA A 193 0.76 -5.42 -11.16
N HIS A 194 0.40 -4.82 -10.02
CA HIS A 194 -1.00 -4.67 -9.63
C HIS A 194 -1.21 -3.56 -8.60
N THR A 195 -1.96 -2.53 -8.99
CA THR A 195 -2.41 -1.49 -8.07
C THR A 195 -3.76 -0.92 -8.48
N HIS A 196 -4.54 -0.41 -7.53
CA HIS A 196 -5.72 0.42 -7.80
C HIS A 196 -5.43 1.92 -7.52
N SER A 197 -4.23 2.23 -7.03
CA SER A 197 -3.78 3.59 -6.74
C SER A 197 -2.25 3.71 -6.92
N PRO A 198 -1.80 4.10 -8.12
CA PRO A 198 -0.40 4.08 -8.49
C PRO A 198 0.35 5.27 -7.87
N ALA A 199 1.60 5.05 -7.49
CA ALA A 199 2.50 6.11 -7.05
C ALA A 199 3.10 6.83 -8.27
N LEU A 200 2.61 8.04 -8.57
CA LEU A 200 3.05 8.83 -9.74
C LEU A 200 4.26 9.73 -9.47
N ASN A 201 4.97 9.50 -8.37
CA ASN A 201 6.13 10.27 -7.95
C ASN A 201 7.46 9.82 -8.60
N GLY A 202 7.38 9.02 -9.68
CA GLY A 202 8.55 8.49 -10.39
C GLY A 202 9.23 7.29 -9.71
N LEU A 203 8.67 6.75 -8.62
CA LEU A 203 9.19 5.54 -7.98
C LEU A 203 8.96 4.29 -8.83
N ALA A 204 7.82 4.19 -9.52
CA ALA A 204 7.55 3.12 -10.46
C ALA A 204 7.96 3.54 -11.87
N THR A 205 8.67 2.64 -12.56
CA THR A 205 8.90 2.73 -14.00
C THR A 205 7.60 2.50 -14.76
N LEU A 206 6.79 1.53 -14.35
CA LEU A 206 5.46 1.29 -14.91
C LEU A 206 4.57 0.56 -13.90
N SER A 207 3.28 0.86 -13.91
CA SER A 207 2.28 0.22 -13.07
C SER A 207 1.07 -0.25 -13.88
N VAL A 208 0.50 -1.40 -13.52
CA VAL A 208 -0.81 -1.82 -14.02
C VAL A 208 -1.90 -1.27 -13.10
N LEU A 209 -2.68 -0.32 -13.62
CA LEU A 209 -3.78 0.32 -12.91
C LEU A 209 -5.07 -0.45 -13.18
N ASN A 210 -5.58 -1.14 -12.15
CA ASN A 210 -6.76 -1.98 -12.26
C ASN A 210 -8.04 -1.22 -11.92
N GLY A 211 -9.09 -1.52 -12.67
CA GLY A 211 -10.47 -1.24 -12.31
C GLY A 211 -11.17 -2.53 -11.90
N SER A 212 -12.09 -2.43 -10.95
CA SER A 212 -12.78 -3.58 -10.37
C SER A 212 -14.26 -3.66 -10.77
N GLN A 213 -14.84 -2.56 -11.26
CA GLN A 213 -16.26 -2.49 -11.61
C GLN A 213 -16.56 -1.39 -12.63
N PRO A 214 -17.70 -1.46 -13.34
CA PRO A 214 -18.08 -0.45 -14.34
C PRO A 214 -18.00 1.00 -13.88
N ALA A 215 -18.27 1.26 -12.60
CA ALA A 215 -18.24 2.60 -12.02
C ALA A 215 -16.83 3.21 -11.94
N ASP A 216 -15.77 2.40 -11.80
CA ASP A 216 -14.39 2.90 -11.65
C ASP A 216 -13.60 2.94 -12.97
N TRP A 217 -14.05 2.21 -13.99
CA TRP A 217 -13.36 2.14 -15.28
C TRP A 217 -13.15 3.50 -15.99
N PRO A 218 -14.08 4.48 -15.94
CA PRO A 218 -13.83 5.81 -16.49
C PRO A 218 -12.65 6.53 -15.82
N THR A 219 -12.52 6.40 -14.50
CA THR A 219 -11.41 6.99 -13.73
C THR A 219 -10.08 6.33 -14.10
N VAL A 220 -10.07 5.00 -14.24
CA VAL A 220 -8.89 4.26 -14.69
C VAL A 220 -8.46 4.69 -16.08
N ALA A 221 -9.42 4.84 -17.02
CA ALA A 221 -9.15 5.32 -18.37
C ALA A 221 -8.57 6.74 -18.39
N ALA A 222 -9.16 7.66 -17.63
CA ALA A 222 -8.68 9.04 -17.54
C ALA A 222 -7.24 9.10 -17.02
N ARG A 223 -6.94 8.42 -15.90
CA ARG A 223 -5.59 8.41 -15.32
C ARG A 223 -4.56 7.77 -16.25
N ALA A 224 -4.90 6.68 -16.90
CA ALA A 224 -3.99 6.02 -17.85
C ALA A 224 -3.75 6.84 -19.13
N ALA A 225 -4.69 7.71 -19.50
CA ALA A 225 -4.52 8.67 -20.60
C ALA A 225 -3.67 9.88 -20.17
N GLU A 226 -3.77 10.33 -18.91
CA GLU A 226 -2.94 11.40 -18.34
C GLU A 226 -1.48 10.97 -18.14
N HIS A 227 -1.25 9.69 -17.86
CA HIS A 227 0.09 9.14 -17.57
C HIS A 227 0.43 7.92 -18.43
N PRO A 228 0.47 8.05 -19.78
CA PRO A 228 0.59 6.91 -20.68
C PRO A 228 1.95 6.18 -20.59
N ASP A 229 3.00 6.87 -20.17
CA ASP A 229 4.34 6.31 -19.99
C ASP A 229 4.54 5.66 -18.61
N ALA A 230 3.60 5.84 -17.69
CA ALA A 230 3.68 5.31 -16.32
C ALA A 230 2.60 4.26 -16.02
N LEU A 231 1.48 4.26 -16.75
CA LEU A 231 0.31 3.43 -16.44
C LEU A 231 -0.16 2.60 -17.63
N ILE A 232 -0.37 1.30 -17.36
CA ILE A 232 -1.12 0.38 -18.22
C ILE A 232 -2.52 0.24 -17.60
N PRO A 233 -3.60 0.63 -18.29
CA PRO A 233 -4.94 0.42 -17.77
C PRO A 233 -5.34 -1.05 -17.83
N SER A 234 -6.09 -1.51 -16.85
CA SER A 234 -6.65 -2.86 -16.78
C SER A 234 -8.10 -2.77 -16.33
N TYR A 235 -9.01 -3.44 -17.05
CA TYR A 235 -10.44 -3.40 -16.76
C TYR A 235 -11.00 -4.79 -16.52
N GLY A 236 -11.66 -4.97 -15.39
CA GLY A 236 -12.29 -6.23 -15.02
C GLY A 236 -13.54 -6.01 -14.19
N LEU A 237 -14.42 -7.00 -14.23
CA LEU A 237 -15.49 -7.17 -13.26
C LEU A 237 -14.99 -8.13 -12.18
N HIS A 238 -14.64 -7.56 -11.03
CA HIS A 238 -14.19 -8.28 -9.86
C HIS A 238 -15.34 -9.12 -9.27
N PRO A 239 -15.08 -10.32 -8.69
CA PRO A 239 -16.12 -11.22 -8.15
C PRO A 239 -17.07 -10.57 -7.14
N TRP A 240 -16.65 -9.50 -6.48
CA TRP A 240 -17.47 -8.74 -5.54
C TRP A 240 -18.65 -8.03 -6.20
N TYR A 241 -18.54 -7.65 -7.47
CA TYR A 241 -19.53 -6.84 -8.17
C TYR A 241 -20.35 -7.64 -9.18
N CYS A 242 -20.14 -8.97 -9.28
CA CYS A 242 -20.89 -9.82 -10.21
C CYS A 242 -22.41 -9.80 -9.96
N ALA A 243 -22.85 -9.60 -8.71
CA ALA A 243 -24.28 -9.57 -8.37
C ALA A 243 -24.99 -8.30 -8.85
N THR A 244 -24.26 -7.19 -9.00
CA THR A 244 -24.81 -5.86 -9.31
C THR A 244 -24.39 -5.35 -10.69
N ALA A 245 -23.67 -6.17 -11.46
CA ALA A 245 -23.15 -5.79 -12.77
C ALA A 245 -24.27 -5.54 -13.78
N PRO A 246 -24.21 -4.45 -14.59
CA PRO A 246 -25.18 -4.18 -15.63
C PRO A 246 -25.03 -5.17 -16.79
N ASN A 247 -26.11 -5.55 -17.47
CA ASN A 247 -26.10 -6.60 -18.50
C ASN A 247 -25.08 -6.41 -19.64
N ASP A 248 -24.65 -5.18 -19.90
CA ASP A 248 -23.71 -4.82 -20.96
C ASP A 248 -22.24 -4.71 -20.48
N TRP A 249 -21.95 -5.08 -19.23
CA TRP A 249 -20.63 -4.92 -18.61
C TRP A 249 -19.47 -5.50 -19.46
N LEU A 250 -19.67 -6.66 -20.10
CA LEU A 250 -18.64 -7.31 -20.91
C LEU A 250 -18.39 -6.54 -22.23
N ALA A 251 -19.46 -6.00 -22.82
CA ALA A 251 -19.34 -5.16 -24.02
C ALA A 251 -18.61 -3.85 -23.69
N GLN A 252 -18.84 -3.29 -22.50
CA GLN A 252 -18.12 -2.12 -22.01
C GLN A 252 -16.62 -2.37 -21.82
N ILE A 253 -16.21 -3.57 -21.36
CA ILE A 253 -14.79 -3.97 -21.28
C ILE A 253 -14.22 -4.08 -22.70
N ARG A 254 -14.90 -4.80 -23.61
CA ARG A 254 -14.45 -4.94 -25.01
C ARG A 254 -14.20 -3.59 -25.68
N THR A 255 -15.13 -2.64 -25.54
CA THR A 255 -14.99 -1.29 -26.12
C THR A 255 -13.73 -0.57 -25.60
N ARG A 256 -13.38 -0.73 -24.33
CA ARG A 256 -12.18 -0.12 -23.74
C ARG A 256 -10.90 -0.76 -24.28
N LEU A 257 -10.86 -2.09 -24.39
CA LEU A 257 -9.73 -2.84 -24.93
C LEU A 257 -9.45 -2.56 -26.41
N LEU A 258 -10.51 -2.26 -27.19
CA LEU A 258 -10.40 -1.86 -28.58
C LEU A 258 -10.00 -0.38 -28.74
N THR A 259 -10.39 0.47 -27.80
CA THR A 259 -10.04 1.90 -27.78
C THR A 259 -8.57 2.12 -27.39
N ASP A 260 -8.08 1.44 -26.36
CA ASP A 260 -6.67 1.51 -25.93
C ASP A 260 -6.00 0.14 -26.12
N PRO A 261 -5.10 -0.01 -27.11
CA PRO A 261 -4.41 -1.28 -27.37
C PRO A 261 -3.48 -1.72 -26.23
N ARG A 262 -3.10 -0.81 -25.31
CA ARG A 262 -2.32 -1.14 -24.11
C ARG A 262 -3.18 -1.75 -23.01
N ALA A 263 -4.51 -1.55 -23.05
CA ALA A 263 -5.40 -1.97 -21.99
C ALA A 263 -5.45 -3.49 -21.82
N GLN A 264 -5.42 -3.94 -20.56
CA GLN A 264 -5.45 -5.35 -20.15
C GLN A 264 -6.80 -5.72 -19.51
N ILE A 265 -6.97 -6.99 -19.13
CA ILE A 265 -8.15 -7.47 -18.41
C ILE A 265 -7.80 -7.73 -16.95
N GLY A 266 -8.52 -7.11 -16.03
CA GLY A 266 -8.27 -7.22 -14.60
C GLY A 266 -8.86 -6.02 -13.83
N GLU A 267 -9.34 -6.19 -12.62
CA GLU A 267 -9.25 -7.38 -11.79
C GLU A 267 -10.45 -8.33 -11.99
N ILE A 268 -10.20 -9.61 -12.27
CA ILE A 268 -11.23 -10.65 -12.47
C ILE A 268 -10.94 -11.82 -11.54
N GLY A 269 -11.88 -12.72 -11.25
CA GLY A 269 -11.51 -13.91 -10.48
C GLY A 269 -12.61 -14.55 -9.64
N LEU A 270 -12.17 -15.25 -8.59
CA LEU A 270 -13.03 -15.98 -7.66
C LEU A 270 -12.73 -15.61 -6.22
N ASP A 271 -13.76 -15.27 -5.46
CA ASP A 271 -13.70 -15.00 -4.03
C ASP A 271 -14.76 -15.81 -3.28
N ARG A 272 -14.34 -16.93 -2.70
CA ARG A 272 -15.22 -17.80 -1.92
C ARG A 272 -15.47 -17.27 -0.50
N ALA A 273 -14.60 -16.38 0.00
CA ALA A 273 -14.80 -15.80 1.32
C ALA A 273 -16.01 -14.84 1.33
N LEU A 274 -16.30 -14.21 0.20
CA LEU A 274 -17.42 -13.30 0.03
C LEU A 274 -18.81 -13.97 0.17
N ILE A 275 -18.96 -15.23 -0.28
CA ILE A 275 -20.26 -15.95 -0.36
C ILE A 275 -20.99 -16.03 0.98
N ARG A 276 -20.27 -15.87 2.10
CA ARG A 276 -20.87 -15.84 3.45
C ARG A 276 -21.67 -14.57 3.75
N ARG A 277 -21.72 -13.60 2.84
CA ARG A 277 -22.48 -12.34 2.96
C ARG A 277 -23.77 -12.42 2.14
N SER A 278 -24.88 -11.92 2.67
CA SER A 278 -26.23 -12.08 2.10
C SER A 278 -26.45 -11.45 0.72
N GLU A 279 -25.54 -10.61 0.26
CA GLU A 279 -25.62 -9.86 -1.01
C GLU A 279 -24.50 -10.25 -2.00
N ALA A 280 -23.72 -11.28 -1.68
CA ALA A 280 -22.62 -11.73 -2.51
C ALA A 280 -23.10 -12.52 -3.73
N ALA A 281 -22.41 -12.37 -4.86
CA ALA A 281 -22.60 -13.23 -6.01
C ALA A 281 -22.32 -14.70 -5.65
N SER A 282 -23.14 -15.61 -6.16
CA SER A 282 -22.90 -17.05 -6.02
C SER A 282 -21.60 -17.45 -6.72
N ILE A 283 -21.02 -18.60 -6.36
CA ILE A 283 -19.79 -19.06 -7.00
C ILE A 283 -20.00 -19.31 -8.50
N GLU A 284 -21.20 -19.73 -8.90
CA GLU A 284 -21.58 -19.95 -10.30
C GLU A 284 -21.61 -18.64 -11.08
N ALA A 285 -22.12 -17.55 -10.48
CA ALA A 285 -22.10 -16.23 -11.09
C ALA A 285 -20.67 -15.70 -11.25
N GLN A 286 -19.81 -15.89 -10.25
CA GLN A 286 -18.39 -15.53 -10.34
C GLN A 286 -17.68 -16.35 -11.43
N LEU A 287 -17.93 -17.65 -11.52
CA LEU A 287 -17.39 -18.52 -12.57
C LEU A 287 -17.85 -18.10 -13.97
N ALA A 288 -19.13 -17.77 -14.15
CA ALA A 288 -19.65 -17.29 -15.42
C ALA A 288 -18.96 -15.98 -15.86
N ALA A 289 -18.82 -15.03 -14.94
CA ALA A 289 -18.12 -13.77 -15.19
C ALA A 289 -16.61 -13.98 -15.47
N LEU A 290 -15.95 -14.86 -14.72
CA LEU A 290 -14.53 -15.20 -14.95
C LEU A 290 -14.34 -15.82 -16.34
N ASN A 291 -15.13 -16.83 -16.71
CA ASN A 291 -15.00 -17.51 -18.00
C ASN A 291 -15.22 -16.57 -19.18
N ALA A 292 -16.21 -15.67 -19.10
CA ALA A 292 -16.45 -14.68 -20.14
C ALA A 292 -15.26 -13.71 -20.32
N GLN A 293 -14.63 -13.30 -19.22
CA GLN A 293 -13.48 -12.38 -19.25
C GLN A 293 -12.19 -13.08 -19.70
N LEU A 294 -11.97 -14.35 -19.32
CA LEU A 294 -10.86 -15.17 -19.82
C LEU A 294 -10.96 -15.39 -21.33
N ALA A 295 -12.16 -15.68 -21.83
CA ALA A 295 -12.41 -15.83 -23.26
C ALA A 295 -12.11 -14.54 -24.03
N LEU A 296 -12.55 -13.38 -23.51
CA LEU A 296 -12.27 -12.08 -24.10
C LEU A 296 -10.76 -11.75 -24.08
N ALA A 297 -10.08 -12.04 -22.97
CA ALA A 297 -8.63 -11.85 -22.87
C ALA A 297 -7.89 -12.71 -23.91
N ALA A 298 -8.30 -13.97 -24.07
CA ALA A 298 -7.68 -14.90 -25.01
C ALA A 298 -7.98 -14.55 -26.48
N GLU A 299 -9.16 -13.99 -26.76
CA GLU A 299 -9.55 -13.48 -28.08
C GLU A 299 -8.70 -12.29 -28.49
N LEU A 300 -8.53 -11.32 -27.58
CA LEU A 300 -7.85 -10.05 -27.85
C LEU A 300 -6.35 -10.07 -27.49
N ASP A 301 -5.78 -11.23 -27.15
CA ASP A 301 -4.39 -11.36 -26.67
C ASP A 301 -4.04 -10.38 -25.55
N ARG A 302 -4.89 -10.31 -24.53
CA ARG A 302 -4.68 -9.51 -23.33
C ARG A 302 -4.24 -10.36 -22.16
N VAL A 303 -3.46 -9.76 -21.27
CA VAL A 303 -3.17 -10.35 -19.96
C VAL A 303 -4.46 -10.32 -19.14
N ALA A 304 -4.72 -11.43 -18.44
CA ALA A 304 -5.77 -11.54 -17.44
C ALA A 304 -5.14 -11.55 -16.04
N THR A 305 -5.40 -10.49 -15.27
CA THR A 305 -5.02 -10.38 -13.85
C THR A 305 -6.12 -10.93 -12.96
N ILE A 306 -5.80 -12.00 -12.24
CA ILE A 306 -6.74 -12.89 -11.56
C ILE A 306 -6.61 -12.79 -10.04
N HIS A 307 -7.70 -12.38 -9.40
CA HIS A 307 -7.98 -12.50 -7.98
C HIS A 307 -8.37 -13.93 -7.61
N CYS A 308 -7.81 -14.45 -6.52
CA CYS A 308 -8.25 -15.73 -6.00
C CYS A 308 -8.18 -15.82 -4.48
N VAL A 309 -9.34 -15.87 -3.83
CA VAL A 309 -9.45 -16.04 -2.38
C VAL A 309 -10.25 -17.29 -2.05
N GLN A 310 -9.59 -18.24 -1.37
CA GLN A 310 -10.18 -19.51 -0.93
C GLN A 310 -10.82 -20.35 -2.06
N ALA A 311 -10.47 -20.10 -3.32
CA ALA A 311 -11.04 -20.75 -4.50
C ALA A 311 -9.98 -21.33 -5.46
N HIS A 312 -8.70 -21.42 -5.04
CA HIS A 312 -7.59 -21.80 -5.92
C HIS A 312 -7.79 -23.13 -6.65
N GLY A 313 -8.36 -24.16 -6.00
CA GLY A 313 -8.62 -25.45 -6.67
C GLY A 313 -9.62 -25.30 -7.80
N LEU A 314 -10.72 -24.59 -7.55
CA LEU A 314 -11.74 -24.31 -8.55
C LEU A 314 -11.20 -23.42 -9.68
N LEU A 315 -10.33 -22.45 -9.36
CA LEU A 315 -9.63 -21.66 -10.37
C LEU A 315 -8.75 -22.54 -11.25
N LEU A 316 -7.95 -23.43 -10.65
CA LEU A 316 -7.07 -24.35 -11.38
C LEU A 316 -7.86 -25.26 -12.33
N ASP A 317 -8.99 -25.80 -11.88
CA ASP A 317 -9.90 -26.61 -12.70
C ASP A 317 -10.51 -25.78 -13.84
N THR A 318 -10.91 -24.53 -13.55
CA THR A 318 -11.46 -23.61 -14.56
C THR A 318 -10.43 -23.31 -15.64
N LEU A 319 -9.19 -23.03 -15.27
CA LEU A 319 -8.12 -22.72 -16.23
C LEU A 319 -7.71 -23.96 -17.04
N HIS A 320 -7.65 -25.15 -16.44
CA HIS A 320 -7.38 -26.39 -17.20
C HIS A 320 -8.42 -26.69 -18.28
N ASN A 321 -9.68 -26.38 -17.99
CA ASN A 321 -10.80 -26.65 -18.90
C ASN A 321 -11.08 -25.50 -19.87
N ALA A 322 -10.36 -24.38 -19.78
CA ALA A 322 -10.51 -23.26 -20.69
C ALA A 322 -10.04 -23.66 -22.11
N PRO A 323 -10.83 -23.43 -23.17
CA PRO A 323 -10.45 -23.81 -24.53
C PRO A 323 -9.15 -23.15 -25.02
N LYS A 324 -8.93 -21.91 -24.58
CA LYS A 324 -7.73 -21.13 -24.84
C LYS A 324 -7.45 -20.27 -23.62
N LEU A 325 -6.22 -20.29 -23.14
CA LEU A 325 -5.79 -19.44 -22.04
C LEU A 325 -5.20 -18.13 -22.57
N PRO A 326 -5.54 -16.98 -21.97
CA PRO A 326 -4.76 -15.77 -22.13
C PRO A 326 -3.42 -15.90 -21.39
N ARG A 327 -2.59 -14.85 -21.46
CA ARG A 327 -1.50 -14.67 -20.49
C ARG A 327 -2.10 -14.40 -19.12
N LEU A 328 -1.57 -15.04 -18.07
CA LEU A 328 -2.18 -15.04 -16.74
C LEU A 328 -1.26 -14.40 -15.72
N LEU A 329 -1.80 -13.49 -14.90
CA LEU A 329 -1.21 -13.06 -13.63
C LEU A 329 -2.13 -13.49 -12.50
N LEU A 330 -1.67 -14.33 -11.58
CA LEU A 330 -2.34 -14.52 -10.29
C LEU A 330 -1.77 -13.50 -9.32
N HIS A 331 -2.54 -12.43 -9.09
CA HIS A 331 -2.12 -11.33 -8.22
C HIS A 331 -2.30 -11.71 -6.75
N SER A 332 -1.53 -11.05 -5.86
CA SER A 332 -1.58 -11.27 -4.41
C SER A 332 -1.64 -12.74 -4.03
N TYR A 333 -0.77 -13.56 -4.64
CA TYR A 333 -0.93 -15.00 -4.63
C TYR A 333 -0.94 -15.54 -3.20
N SER A 334 -2.05 -16.19 -2.81
CA SER A 334 -2.26 -16.68 -1.44
C SER A 334 -2.48 -18.20 -1.36
N GLY A 335 -2.26 -18.91 -2.48
CA GLY A 335 -2.38 -20.36 -2.60
C GLY A 335 -1.27 -21.12 -1.89
N SER A 336 -1.19 -22.45 -2.12
CA SER A 336 -0.10 -23.26 -1.57
C SER A 336 1.09 -23.31 -2.52
N ALA A 337 2.29 -23.53 -1.99
CA ALA A 337 3.50 -23.76 -2.78
C ALA A 337 3.38 -24.93 -3.77
N GLN A 338 2.54 -25.92 -3.48
CA GLN A 338 2.29 -27.04 -4.38
C GLN A 338 1.58 -26.58 -5.66
N MET A 339 0.57 -25.73 -5.52
CA MET A 339 -0.24 -25.25 -6.65
C MET A 339 0.51 -24.27 -7.55
N ILE A 340 1.59 -23.63 -7.07
CA ILE A 340 2.46 -22.78 -7.91
C ILE A 340 2.92 -23.54 -9.16
N ARG A 341 3.34 -24.80 -9.01
CA ARG A 341 3.80 -25.61 -10.14
C ARG A 341 2.67 -25.87 -11.14
N ASP A 342 1.49 -26.19 -10.63
CA ASP A 342 0.33 -26.50 -11.47
C ASP A 342 -0.13 -25.26 -12.27
N PHE A 343 -0.19 -24.09 -11.62
CA PHE A 343 -0.48 -22.82 -12.31
C PHE A 343 0.66 -22.39 -13.26
N ALA A 344 1.92 -22.59 -12.89
CA ALA A 344 3.05 -22.24 -13.74
C ALA A 344 3.09 -23.09 -15.03
N ALA A 345 2.66 -24.36 -14.96
CA ALA A 345 2.51 -25.23 -16.12
C ALA A 345 1.45 -24.72 -17.11
N LEU A 346 0.44 -24.00 -16.63
CA LEU A 346 -0.55 -23.29 -17.44
C LEU A 346 -0.06 -21.92 -17.94
N GLY A 347 1.20 -21.56 -17.68
CA GLY A 347 1.77 -20.30 -18.14
C GLY A 347 1.54 -19.11 -17.21
N ALA A 348 1.06 -19.32 -15.97
CA ALA A 348 0.82 -18.25 -15.02
C ALA A 348 2.08 -17.53 -14.53
N TYR A 349 1.93 -16.24 -14.26
CA TYR A 349 2.79 -15.40 -13.45
C TYR A 349 2.19 -15.19 -12.06
N PHE A 350 3.02 -14.80 -11.10
CA PHE A 350 2.61 -14.60 -9.72
C PHE A 350 3.21 -13.31 -9.20
N SER A 351 2.39 -12.45 -8.62
CA SER A 351 2.85 -11.28 -7.87
C SER A 351 2.61 -11.45 -6.38
N PHE A 352 3.47 -10.77 -5.62
CA PHE A 352 3.42 -10.74 -4.17
C PHE A 352 3.66 -9.30 -3.69
N GLY A 353 2.78 -8.81 -2.82
CA GLY A 353 2.93 -7.53 -2.13
C GLY A 353 3.45 -7.67 -0.69
N ALA A 354 3.18 -6.66 0.13
CA ALA A 354 3.60 -6.56 1.53
C ALA A 354 3.22 -7.77 2.42
N SER A 355 2.20 -8.54 2.03
CA SER A 355 1.66 -9.63 2.83
C SER A 355 2.64 -10.79 3.06
N VAL A 356 3.63 -10.99 2.17
CA VAL A 356 4.70 -11.99 2.36
C VAL A 356 5.64 -11.65 3.52
N LEU A 357 5.61 -10.42 4.03
CA LEU A 357 6.49 -9.96 5.10
C LEU A 357 6.03 -10.39 6.49
N ASP A 358 4.83 -10.94 6.62
CA ASP A 358 4.35 -11.50 7.88
C ASP A 358 5.04 -12.85 8.14
N PRO A 359 5.97 -12.94 9.13
CA PRO A 359 6.70 -14.18 9.42
C PRO A 359 5.80 -15.32 9.88
N ARG A 360 4.54 -15.03 10.27
CA ARG A 360 3.55 -16.06 10.63
C ARG A 360 2.96 -16.76 9.40
N ARG A 361 3.15 -16.21 8.21
CA ARG A 361 2.62 -16.75 6.94
C ARG A 361 3.65 -17.63 6.24
N GLU A 362 4.16 -18.65 6.94
CA GLU A 362 5.14 -19.59 6.40
C GLU A 362 4.68 -20.24 5.08
N ARG A 363 3.38 -20.55 4.97
CA ARG A 363 2.78 -21.05 3.73
C ARG A 363 2.98 -20.11 2.54
N LEU A 364 2.86 -18.81 2.76
CA LEU A 364 3.01 -17.78 1.74
C LEU A 364 4.48 -17.60 1.35
N LEU A 365 5.40 -17.65 2.32
CA LEU A 365 6.83 -17.67 2.06
C LEU A 365 7.27 -18.90 1.26
N ASN A 366 6.70 -20.07 1.57
CA ASN A 366 6.93 -21.29 0.80
C ASN A 366 6.40 -21.18 -0.63
N ALA A 367 5.26 -20.51 -0.83
CA ALA A 367 4.75 -20.21 -2.17
C ALA A 367 5.71 -19.28 -2.94
N LEU A 368 6.13 -18.18 -2.34
CA LEU A 368 7.12 -17.27 -2.92
C LEU A 368 8.40 -18.01 -3.36
N ARG A 369 8.93 -18.90 -2.51
CA ARG A 369 10.13 -19.70 -2.81
C ARG A 369 9.90 -20.76 -3.89
N ALA A 370 8.68 -21.25 -4.04
CA ALA A 370 8.33 -22.22 -5.08
C ALA A 370 8.08 -21.56 -6.44
N THR A 371 7.87 -20.24 -6.48
CA THR A 371 7.62 -19.48 -7.72
C THR A 371 8.85 -19.54 -8.64
N PRO A 372 8.67 -19.97 -9.91
CA PRO A 372 9.75 -19.91 -10.89
C PRO A 372 10.27 -18.46 -11.03
N PRO A 373 11.59 -18.20 -10.96
CA PRO A 373 12.13 -16.84 -10.96
C PRO A 373 11.69 -15.98 -12.16
N GLU A 374 11.50 -16.60 -13.33
CA GLU A 374 11.05 -15.97 -14.58
C GLU A 374 9.54 -15.69 -14.65
N ARG A 375 8.81 -16.02 -13.57
CA ARG A 375 7.36 -15.82 -13.43
C ARG A 375 6.99 -14.98 -12.20
N LEU A 376 8.00 -14.52 -11.46
CA LEU A 376 7.83 -13.70 -10.26
C LEU A 376 7.69 -12.21 -10.61
N LEU A 377 6.66 -11.58 -10.06
CA LEU A 377 6.41 -10.14 -10.12
C LEU A 377 6.23 -9.57 -8.71
N VAL A 378 6.27 -8.24 -8.61
CA VAL A 378 6.05 -7.48 -7.37
C VAL A 378 4.88 -6.54 -7.58
N GLU A 379 4.11 -6.29 -6.53
CA GLU A 379 2.95 -5.41 -6.58
C GLU A 379 2.81 -4.60 -5.29
N THR A 380 1.95 -3.58 -5.31
CA THR A 380 1.50 -2.89 -4.10
C THR A 380 0.11 -3.30 -3.64
N ASP A 381 -0.78 -3.64 -4.57
CA ASP A 381 -2.21 -3.89 -4.33
C ASP A 381 -2.87 -2.77 -3.50
N THR A 382 -2.50 -1.52 -3.81
CA THR A 382 -3.02 -0.35 -3.10
C THR A 382 -4.49 -0.16 -3.46
N PRO A 383 -5.45 -0.13 -2.49
CA PRO A 383 -6.87 -0.03 -2.80
C PRO A 383 -7.26 1.28 -3.51
N ALA A 384 -8.34 1.23 -4.30
CA ALA A 384 -8.86 2.39 -5.01
C ALA A 384 -9.27 3.51 -4.05
N GLY A 385 -8.92 4.75 -4.39
CA GLY A 385 -9.22 5.93 -3.58
C GLY A 385 -8.24 6.18 -2.43
N LEU A 386 -7.29 5.29 -2.15
CA LEU A 386 -6.23 5.50 -1.15
C LEU A 386 -4.91 5.85 -1.86
N SER A 387 -4.35 7.04 -1.63
CA SER A 387 -3.06 7.45 -2.24
C SER A 387 -1.83 6.77 -1.61
N TYR A 388 -2.02 5.79 -0.73
CA TYR A 388 -0.95 5.25 0.12
C TYR A 388 -1.00 3.74 0.19
N ALA A 389 -0.03 3.11 -0.47
CA ALA A 389 0.29 1.70 -0.26
C ALA A 389 0.71 1.46 1.20
N THR A 390 0.30 0.34 1.79
CA THR A 390 0.70 -0.07 3.15
C THR A 390 2.21 -0.26 3.30
N ASN A 391 2.89 -0.52 2.18
CA ASN A 391 4.34 -0.42 1.95
C ASN A 391 4.58 0.21 0.57
N THR A 392 5.63 1.01 0.42
CA THR A 392 6.00 1.52 -0.90
C THR A 392 6.40 0.39 -1.85
N LEU A 393 6.25 0.60 -3.16
CA LEU A 393 6.69 -0.35 -4.18
C LEU A 393 8.17 -0.75 -3.98
N GLU A 394 9.01 0.23 -3.65
CA GLU A 394 10.41 0.01 -3.30
C GLU A 394 10.57 -0.93 -2.11
N GLN A 395 9.85 -0.69 -1.01
CA GLN A 395 9.89 -1.54 0.18
C GLN A 395 9.50 -2.99 -0.15
N ASN A 396 8.49 -3.20 -1.00
CA ASN A 396 8.13 -4.55 -1.42
C ASN A 396 9.28 -5.22 -2.20
N HIS A 397 9.91 -4.53 -3.14
CA HIS A 397 11.07 -5.07 -3.87
C HIS A 397 12.22 -5.46 -2.93
N TRP A 398 12.63 -4.56 -2.04
CA TRP A 398 13.70 -4.83 -1.07
C TRP A 398 13.38 -6.01 -0.16
N ALA A 399 12.15 -6.08 0.31
CA ALA A 399 11.75 -7.09 1.26
C ALA A 399 11.62 -8.48 0.60
N LEU A 400 11.08 -8.56 -0.62
CA LEU A 400 11.10 -9.80 -1.41
C LEU A 400 12.53 -10.24 -1.75
N ALA A 401 13.42 -9.32 -2.10
CA ALA A 401 14.83 -9.64 -2.38
C ALA A 401 15.51 -10.26 -1.15
N SER A 402 15.27 -9.65 0.01
CA SER A 402 15.75 -10.14 1.30
C SER A 402 15.22 -11.54 1.64
N LEU A 403 13.92 -11.79 1.44
CA LEU A 403 13.30 -13.10 1.70
C LEU A 403 13.83 -14.21 0.78
N LEU A 404 14.24 -13.84 -0.43
CA LEU A 404 14.84 -14.75 -1.42
C LEU A 404 16.37 -14.87 -1.30
N GLY A 405 17.00 -14.11 -0.39
CA GLY A 405 18.44 -14.18 -0.16
C GLY A 405 19.29 -13.68 -1.33
N GLN A 406 18.81 -12.68 -2.07
CA GLN A 406 19.52 -12.12 -3.23
C GLN A 406 19.56 -10.58 -3.21
N PRO A 407 20.49 -9.94 -3.95
CA PRO A 407 20.52 -8.48 -4.10
C PRO A 407 19.24 -7.92 -4.75
N VAL A 408 18.84 -6.71 -4.35
CA VAL A 408 17.62 -6.06 -4.88
C VAL A 408 17.76 -5.72 -6.36
N GLU A 409 18.96 -5.40 -6.83
CA GLU A 409 19.30 -5.12 -8.22
C GLU A 409 19.01 -6.35 -9.09
N GLN A 410 19.33 -7.54 -8.58
CA GLN A 410 19.07 -8.80 -9.28
C GLN A 410 17.57 -9.11 -9.32
N LEU A 411 16.85 -8.88 -8.21
CA LEU A 411 15.40 -9.07 -8.20
C LEU A 411 14.71 -8.07 -9.14
N THR A 412 15.00 -6.78 -9.03
CA THR A 412 14.38 -5.71 -9.83
C THR A 412 14.63 -5.89 -11.32
N ALA A 413 15.86 -6.23 -11.74
CA ALA A 413 16.16 -6.55 -13.13
C ALA A 413 15.34 -7.75 -13.65
N ARG A 414 15.18 -8.80 -12.83
CA ARG A 414 14.37 -9.96 -13.20
C ARG A 414 12.88 -9.64 -13.25
N VAL A 415 12.37 -8.89 -12.27
CA VAL A 415 10.97 -8.43 -12.23
C VAL A 415 10.68 -7.55 -13.44
N ALA A 416 11.59 -6.64 -13.81
CA ALA A 416 11.47 -5.83 -15.02
C ALA A 416 11.38 -6.70 -16.28
N ALA A 417 12.28 -7.68 -16.44
CA ALA A 417 12.25 -8.58 -17.59
C ALA A 417 10.97 -9.43 -17.64
N ASN A 418 10.48 -9.89 -16.48
CA ASN A 418 9.23 -10.66 -16.38
C ASN A 418 8.02 -9.79 -16.71
N PHE A 419 7.98 -8.55 -16.21
CA PHE A 419 6.91 -7.61 -16.45
C PHE A 419 6.84 -7.26 -17.94
N GLN A 420 7.98 -6.94 -18.56
CA GLN A 420 8.06 -6.65 -19.99
C GLN A 420 7.61 -7.85 -20.84
N ARG A 421 7.98 -9.07 -20.45
CA ARG A 421 7.54 -10.29 -21.13
C ARG A 421 6.03 -10.49 -21.01
N LEU A 422 5.48 -10.23 -19.83
CA LEU A 422 4.06 -10.46 -19.59
C LEU A 422 3.19 -9.39 -20.25
N PHE A 423 3.48 -8.11 -20.04
CA PHE A 423 2.58 -7.01 -20.39
C PHE A 423 2.95 -6.26 -21.68
N LEU A 424 4.23 -6.24 -22.07
CA LEU A 424 4.71 -5.38 -23.17
C LEU A 424 5.15 -6.15 -24.41
N SER A 425 5.35 -7.46 -24.31
CA SER A 425 5.62 -8.31 -25.47
C SER A 425 4.31 -8.63 -26.20
N ALA A 426 4.33 -8.65 -27.53
CA ALA A 426 3.23 -9.22 -28.31
C ALA A 426 3.18 -10.74 -28.05
N GLY A 427 1.98 -11.28 -27.84
CA GLY A 427 1.75 -12.70 -27.58
C GLY A 427 1.92 -13.61 -28.78
#